data_AF-A0AA97HGB3-F1
#
_entry.id   AF-A0AA97HGB3-F1
#
_cell.length_a   1.000
_cell.length_b   1.000
_cell.length_c   1.000
_cell.angle_alpha   90.00
_cell.angle_beta   90.00
_cell.angle_gamma   90.00
#
_symmetry.space_group_name_H-M   'P 1'
#
loop_
_entity.id
_entity.type
_entity.pdbx_description
1 polymer ?
#
loop_
_entity_poly.entity_id
_entity_poly.type
_entity_poly.pdbx_seq_one_letter_code
_entity_poly.pdbx_strand_id
1 'polypeptide(L)'
;MPAVDGYQRIPFSEGSWTLYAEQADTTRVEYVQRVEPGGQVSQWLSDRVGVTEVAELLQALRDYAADSRSTTCGDDTSDPGLP
;
A
#
# COMPACT_ATOMS: atom_id res chain seq x y z
N MET A 1 -8.09 20.61 -0.83
CA MET A 1 -7.50 20.87 -2.16
C MET A 1 -8.58 21.47 -3.07
N PRO A 2 -8.24 22.42 -3.96
CA PRO A 2 -9.19 23.03 -4.87
C PRO A 2 -9.67 22.05 -5.95
N ALA A 3 -10.80 22.35 -6.59
CA ALA A 3 -11.26 21.61 -7.76
C ALA A 3 -10.28 21.79 -8.93
N VAL A 4 -10.06 20.72 -9.69
CA VAL A 4 -9.20 20.71 -10.88
C VAL A 4 -10.05 20.26 -12.05
N ASP A 5 -10.07 21.04 -13.13
CA ASP A 5 -10.83 20.70 -14.33
C ASP A 5 -10.41 19.34 -14.88
N GLY A 6 -11.39 18.50 -15.22
CA GLY A 6 -11.18 17.12 -15.66
C GLY A 6 -11.03 16.09 -14.54
N TYR A 7 -11.02 16.50 -13.26
CA TYR A 7 -10.91 15.59 -12.12
C TYR A 7 -12.15 15.64 -11.24
N GLN A 8 -12.72 14.47 -10.93
CA GLN A 8 -13.74 14.34 -9.91
C GLN A 8 -13.05 14.20 -8.55
N ARG A 9 -13.39 15.10 -7.61
CA ARG A 9 -12.94 14.97 -6.23
C ARG A 9 -13.63 13.77 -5.59
N ILE A 10 -12.83 12.88 -5.01
CA ILE A 10 -13.29 11.79 -4.15
C ILE A 10 -13.74 12.40 -2.81
N PRO A 11 -15.04 12.34 -2.46
CA PRO A 11 -15.54 12.89 -1.20
C PRO A 11 -15.05 12.12 0.03
N PHE A 12 -14.84 10.82 -0.08
CA PHE A 12 -14.38 9.98 1.02
C PHE A 12 -13.42 8.89 0.53
N SER A 13 -12.28 8.77 1.20
CA SER A 13 -11.32 7.69 1.01
C SER A 13 -10.61 7.44 2.33
N GLU A 14 -10.65 6.19 2.79
CA GLU A 14 -9.90 5.72 3.94
C GLU A 14 -9.25 4.39 3.58
N GLY A 15 -8.04 4.16 4.08
CA GLY A 15 -7.33 2.90 3.89
C GLY A 15 -6.51 2.57 5.12
N SER A 16 -6.42 1.30 5.44
CA SER A 16 -5.57 0.79 6.52
C SER A 16 -4.74 -0.38 6.03
N TRP A 17 -3.54 -0.47 6.60
CA TRP A 17 -2.60 -1.56 6.41
C TRP A 17 -2.35 -2.20 7.76
N THR A 18 -2.49 -3.52 7.82
CA THR A 18 -2.07 -4.29 9.00
C THR A 18 -1.03 -5.31 8.57
N LEU A 19 0.09 -5.33 9.30
CA LEU A 19 1.23 -6.20 9.01
C LEU A 19 1.36 -7.22 10.12
N TYR A 20 1.48 -8.50 9.74
CA TYR A 20 1.64 -9.61 10.66
C TYR A 20 2.95 -10.32 10.36
N ALA A 21 3.77 -10.52 11.38
CA ALA A 21 4.90 -11.43 11.31
C ALA A 21 4.36 -12.86 11.34
N GLU A 22 4.42 -13.57 10.21
CA GLU A 22 4.03 -14.99 10.15
C GLU A 22 5.22 -15.92 10.33
N GLN A 23 6.35 -15.61 9.67
CA GLN A 23 7.62 -16.34 9.79
C GLN A 23 8.79 -15.36 9.72
N ALA A 24 10.02 -15.84 9.95
CA ALA A 24 11.21 -15.00 10.03
C ALA A 24 11.47 -14.17 8.74
N ASP A 25 11.03 -14.66 7.59
CA ASP A 25 11.21 -14.03 6.27
C ASP A 25 9.88 -13.67 5.58
N THR A 26 8.76 -13.88 6.27
CA THR A 26 7.41 -13.78 5.69
C THR A 26 6.54 -12.84 6.52
N THR A 27 6.08 -11.77 5.88
CA THR A 27 5.09 -10.84 6.44
C THR A 27 3.79 -10.99 5.68
N ARG A 28 2.70 -11.25 6.39
CA ARG A 28 1.35 -11.13 5.83
C ARG A 28 0.91 -9.68 5.94
N VAL A 29 0.35 -9.18 4.84
CA VAL A 29 -0.19 -7.83 4.74
C VAL A 29 -1.67 -7.93 4.48
N GLU A 30 -2.46 -7.26 5.31
CA GLU A 30 -3.88 -7.02 5.07
C GLU A 30 -4.09 -5.56 4.70
N TYR A 31 -4.70 -5.34 3.55
CA TYR A 31 -5.08 -4.01 3.07
C TYR A 31 -6.60 -3.91 3.03
N VAL A 32 -7.14 -2.88 3.70
CA VAL A 32 -8.57 -2.57 3.67
C VAL A 32 -8.71 -1.14 3.15
N GLN A 33 -9.54 -0.96 2.13
CA GLN A 33 -9.85 0.34 1.57
C GLN A 33 -11.35 0.55 1.52
N ARG A 34 -11.79 1.74 1.93
CA ARG A 34 -13.14 2.24 1.70
C ARG A 34 -13.06 3.53 0.92
N VAL A 35 -13.67 3.55 -0.26
CA VAL A 35 -13.71 4.72 -1.14
C VAL A 35 -15.15 4.99 -1.54
N GLU A 36 -15.55 6.26 -1.46
CA GLU A 36 -16.76 6.77 -2.06
C GLU A 36 -16.31 7.76 -3.14
N PRO A 37 -16.26 7.34 -4.41
CA PRO A 37 -15.61 8.11 -5.48
C PRO A 37 -16.37 9.39 -5.87
N GLY A 38 -17.63 9.52 -5.44
CA GLY A 38 -18.50 10.64 -5.80
C GLY A 38 -19.00 10.56 -7.24
N GLY A 39 -20.17 11.14 -7.51
CA GLY A 39 -20.83 11.02 -8.81
C GLY A 39 -21.36 9.62 -9.09
N GLN A 40 -21.85 9.40 -10.32
CA GLN A 40 -22.29 8.08 -10.78
C GLN A 40 -21.09 7.32 -11.35
N VAL A 41 -20.40 6.57 -10.50
CA VAL A 41 -19.42 5.58 -10.98
C VAL A 41 -20.17 4.38 -11.52
N SER A 42 -19.87 4.02 -12.76
CA SER A 42 -20.43 2.84 -13.39
C SER A 42 -19.87 1.57 -12.73
N GLN A 43 -20.73 0.56 -12.57
CA GLN A 43 -20.39 -0.64 -11.82
C GLN A 43 -19.12 -1.34 -12.36
N TRP A 44 -18.92 -1.39 -13.68
CA TRP A 44 -17.73 -1.99 -14.29
C TRP A 44 -16.42 -1.34 -13.83
N LEU A 45 -16.43 -0.04 -13.52
CA LEU A 45 -15.26 0.68 -13.03
C LEU A 45 -14.99 0.33 -11.56
N SER A 46 -16.05 0.23 -10.75
CA SER A 46 -15.93 -0.26 -9.36
C SER A 46 -15.41 -1.69 -9.31
N ASP A 47 -15.92 -2.58 -10.16
CA ASP A 47 -15.49 -3.99 -10.23
C ASP A 47 -14.01 -4.09 -10.64
N ARG A 48 -13.57 -3.27 -11.61
CA ARG A 48 -12.17 -3.20 -12.02
C ARG A 48 -11.25 -2.77 -10.87
N VAL A 49 -11.63 -1.75 -10.12
CA VAL A 49 -10.85 -1.28 -8.96
C VAL A 49 -10.74 -2.38 -7.90
N GLY A 50 -11.85 -3.04 -7.56
CA GLY A 50 -11.87 -4.08 -6.54
C GLY A 50 -11.08 -5.34 -6.89
N VAL A 51 -10.99 -5.70 -8.18
CA VAL A 51 -10.36 -6.96 -8.62
C VAL A 51 -8.92 -6.77 -9.10
N THR A 52 -8.64 -5.69 -9.84
CA THR A 52 -7.37 -5.52 -10.55
C THR A 52 -6.43 -4.59 -9.81
N GLU A 53 -6.89 -3.38 -9.47
CA GLU A 53 -6.02 -2.33 -8.93
C GLU A 53 -5.48 -2.70 -7.53
N VAL A 54 -6.27 -3.36 -6.69
CA VAL A 54 -5.82 -3.84 -5.37
C VAL A 54 -4.77 -4.95 -5.50
N ALA A 55 -4.94 -5.86 -6.45
CA ALA A 55 -3.97 -6.93 -6.70
C ALA A 55 -2.64 -6.36 -7.22
N GLU A 56 -2.70 -5.42 -8.16
CA GLU A 56 -1.53 -4.73 -8.70
C GLU A 56 -0.80 -3.93 -7.61
N LEU A 57 -1.53 -3.25 -6.71
CA LEU A 57 -0.97 -2.54 -5.56
C LEU A 57 -0.20 -3.50 -4.63
N LEU A 58 -0.79 -4.63 -4.27
CA LEU A 58 -0.14 -5.62 -3.40
C LEU A 58 1.07 -6.27 -4.09
N GLN A 59 1.01 -6.45 -5.41
CA GLN A 59 2.14 -6.93 -6.19
C GLN A 59 3.28 -5.92 -6.22
N ALA A 60 3.00 -4.64 -6.46
CA ALA A 60 3.99 -3.57 -6.41
C ALA A 60 4.66 -3.45 -5.03
N LEU A 61 3.89 -3.60 -3.95
CA LEU A 61 4.44 -3.62 -2.59
C LEU A 61 5.41 -4.79 -2.38
N ARG A 62 5.04 -5.98 -2.88
CA ARG A 62 5.90 -7.16 -2.82
C ARG A 62 7.20 -6.94 -3.60
N ASP A 63 7.11 -6.38 -4.80
CA ASP A 63 8.28 -6.14 -5.65
C ASP A 63 9.20 -5.09 -5.03
N TYR A 64 8.64 -4.01 -4.48
CA TYR A 64 9.39 -3.03 -3.70
C TYR A 64 10.12 -3.65 -2.50
N ALA A 65 9.44 -4.53 -1.75
CA ALA A 65 10.04 -5.24 -0.62
C ALA A 65 11.09 -6.28 -1.03
N ALA A 66 11.02 -6.81 -2.26
CA ALA A 66 12.05 -7.69 -2.81
C ALA A 66 13.29 -6.90 -3.22
N ASP A 67 13.11 -5.73 -3.83
CA ASP A 67 14.22 -4.86 -4.25
C ASP A 67 14.92 -4.20 -3.05
N SER A 68 14.17 -3.84 -2.01
CA SER A 68 14.74 -3.25 -0.78
C SER A 68 15.62 -4.23 0.01
N ARG A 69 15.43 -5.55 -0.14
CA ARG A 69 16.38 -6.56 0.38
C ARG A 69 17.77 -6.45 -0.25
N SER A 70 17.93 -5.77 -1.38
CA SER A 70 19.26 -5.47 -1.96
C SER A 70 19.97 -4.32 -1.25
N THR A 71 19.23 -3.44 -0.57
CA THR A 71 19.76 -2.29 0.17
C THR A 71 19.69 -2.57 1.67
N THR A 72 20.59 -3.43 2.14
CA THR A 72 21.04 -3.57 3.54
C THR A 72 20.22 -2.83 4.61
N CYS A 73 19.26 -3.50 5.22
CA CYS A 73 18.92 -3.25 6.63
C CYS A 73 19.85 -4.08 7.51
N GLY A 74 21.14 -3.74 7.48
CA GLY A 74 22.18 -4.51 8.16
C GLY A 74 23.52 -3.82 8.06
N ASP A 75 23.70 -2.78 8.86
CA ASP A 75 24.91 -2.58 9.66
C ASP A 75 24.67 -1.38 10.59
N ASP A 76 24.07 -1.67 11.74
CA ASP A 76 24.29 -0.85 12.94
C ASP A 76 24.96 -1.76 13.99
N THR A 77 26.04 -2.42 13.56
CA THR A 77 27.01 -3.05 14.46
C THR A 77 28.14 -2.05 14.67
N SER A 78 27.89 -0.99 15.46
CA SER A 78 28.94 -0.16 16.03
C SER A 78 28.42 0.61 17.25
N ASP A 79 28.41 -0.05 18.40
CA ASP A 79 28.98 0.59 19.59
C ASP A 79 29.74 -0.45 20.43
N PRO A 80 31.03 -0.69 20.15
CA PRO A 80 31.90 -1.37 21.08
C PRO A 80 32.28 -0.35 22.15
N GLY A 81 31.48 -0.31 23.22
CA GLY A 81 31.83 0.13 24.56
C GLY A 81 32.65 1.42 24.71
N LEU A 82 32.09 2.39 25.40
CA LEU A 82 32.84 3.48 26.03
C LEU A 82 32.32 3.71 27.48
N PRO A 83 33.14 4.32 28.34
CA PRO A 83 33.76 3.75 29.55
C PRO A 83 32.91 3.77 30.84
#